data_AF-A0A957IGH3-F1
#
_entry.id   AF-A0A957IGH3-F1
#
_cell.length_a   1.000
_cell.length_b   1.000
_cell.length_c   1.000
_cell.angle_alpha   90.00
_cell.angle_beta   90.00
_cell.angle_gamma   90.00
#
_symmetry.space_group_name_H-M   'P 1'
#
loop_
_entity.id
_entity.type
_entity.pdbx_description
1 polymer ?
#
loop_
_entity_poly.entity_id
_entity_poly.type
_entity_poly.pdbx_seq_one_letter_code
_entity_poly.pdbx_strand_id
1 'polypeptide(L)' 'VINNANDRSVNNQVTLDLVNIWREHENAEVDTYVFEKELGLAHDLISVDRATSRPDIVYPVLLQLLGAEAAE' A
#
# COMPACT_ATOMS: atom_id res chain seq x y z
N VAL A 1 2.47 -4.78 -4.10
CA VAL A 1 1.96 -5.01 -2.73
C VAL A 1 1.98 -3.71 -1.96
N ILE A 2 0.86 -3.36 -1.34
CA ILE A 2 0.70 -2.14 -0.56
C ILE A 2 0.61 -2.51 0.92
N ASN A 3 1.43 -1.90 1.74
CA ASN A 3 1.41 -2.02 3.21
C ASN A 3 1.17 -0.66 3.85
N ASN A 4 0.77 -0.66 5.13
CA ASN A 4 0.60 0.53 5.94
C ASN A 4 1.32 0.35 7.28
N ALA A 5 2.32 1.19 7.57
CA ALA A 5 3.09 1.10 8.81
C ALA A 5 2.29 1.46 10.08
N ASN A 6 1.13 2.09 9.94
CA ASN A 6 0.18 2.34 11.03
C ASN A 6 -0.93 1.29 11.14
N ASP A 7 -0.91 0.25 10.30
CA ASP A 7 -1.90 -0.83 10.37
C ASP A 7 -1.73 -1.65 11.66
N ARG A 8 -2.84 -1.87 12.36
CA ARG A 8 -2.91 -2.69 13.58
C ARG A 8 -3.68 -4.00 13.37
N SER A 9 -4.27 -4.18 12.20
CA SER A 9 -5.05 -5.35 11.79
C SER A 9 -4.19 -6.35 11.02
N VAL A 10 -3.25 -5.87 10.22
CA VAL A 10 -2.31 -6.71 9.44
C VAL A 10 -0.87 -6.41 9.81
N ASN A 11 -0.06 -7.47 9.95
CA ASN A 11 1.36 -7.35 10.28
C ASN A 11 2.21 -7.25 8.99
N ASN A 12 2.89 -6.12 8.81
CA ASN A 12 3.72 -5.87 7.63
C ASN A 12 4.88 -6.87 7.47
N GLN A 13 5.45 -7.39 8.56
CA GLN A 13 6.54 -8.37 8.46
C GLN A 13 6.05 -9.66 7.80
N VAL A 14 4.87 -10.15 8.17
CA VAL A 14 4.27 -11.34 7.56
C VAL A 14 3.99 -11.11 6.06
N THR A 15 3.54 -9.91 5.69
CA THR A 15 3.35 -9.55 4.28
C THR A 15 4.69 -9.48 3.53
N LEU A 16 5.76 -8.99 4.15
CA LEU A 16 7.10 -8.95 3.55
C LEU A 16 7.68 -10.35 3.37
N ASP A 17 7.45 -11.25 4.32
CA ASP A 17 7.87 -12.65 4.20
C ASP A 17 7.17 -13.32 3.00
N LEU A 18 5.88 -13.03 2.78
CA LEU A 18 5.13 -13.49 1.61
C LEU A 18 5.67 -12.91 0.29
N VAL A 19 6.05 -11.62 0.28
CA VAL A 19 6.68 -11.00 -0.89
C VAL A 19 8.00 -11.69 -1.23
N ASN A 20 8.81 -12.05 -0.22
CA ASN A 20 10.06 -12.76 -0.44
C ASN A 20 9.82 -14.13 -1.09
N ILE A 21 8.84 -14.88 -0.60
CA ILE A 21 8.42 -16.15 -1.23
C ILE A 21 8.01 -15.92 -2.69
N TRP A 22 7.25 -14.87 -2.99
CA TRP A 22 6.89 -14.57 -4.37
C TRP A 22 8.11 -14.26 -5.23
N ARG A 23 9.04 -13.43 -4.77
CA ARG A 23 10.26 -13.06 -5.50
C ARG A 23 11.21 -14.22 -5.76
N GLU A 24 11.11 -15.32 -5.00
CA GLU A 24 11.89 -16.54 -5.27
C GLU A 24 11.43 -17.29 -6.54
N HIS A 25 10.25 -16.99 -7.08
CA HIS A 25 9.78 -17.57 -8.34
C HIS A 25 10.37 -16.81 -9.55
N GLU A 26 10.96 -17.54 -10.51
CA GLU A 26 11.76 -17.02 -11.64
C GLU A 26 11.08 -15.96 -12.55
N ASN A 27 9.77 -15.74 -12.42
CA ASN A 27 9.02 -14.77 -13.24
C ASN A 27 8.08 -13.87 -12.42
N ALA A 28 8.27 -13.79 -11.11
CA ALA A 28 7.43 -12.96 -10.26
C ALA A 28 8.07 -11.58 -10.04
N GLU A 29 7.58 -10.59 -10.79
CA GLU A 29 7.89 -9.19 -10.54
C GLU A 29 6.92 -8.64 -9.48
N VAL A 30 7.46 -8.22 -8.33
CA VAL A 30 6.66 -7.73 -7.21
C VAL A 30 7.21 -6.40 -6.71
N ASP A 31 6.50 -5.33 -7.04
CA ASP A 31 6.70 -4.02 -6.43
C ASP A 31 6.06 -3.94 -5.06
N THR A 32 6.71 -3.23 -4.15
CA THR A 32 6.22 -3.01 -2.79
C THR A 32 6.22 -1.53 -2.46
N TYR A 33 5.13 -1.05 -1.87
CA TYR A 33 5.05 0.30 -1.31
C TYR A 33 4.49 0.23 0.11
N VAL A 34 5.06 1.02 1.01
CA VAL A 34 4.63 1.11 2.41
C VAL A 34 4.26 2.56 2.70
N PHE A 35 3.03 2.80 3.14
CA PHE A 35 2.66 4.09 3.68
C PHE A 35 3.31 4.30 5.05
N GLU A 36 3.96 5.45 5.23
CA GLU A 36 4.62 5.84 6.48
C GLU A 36 3.64 5.93 7.64
N LYS A 37 4.11 5.60 8.84
CA LYS A 37 3.27 5.50 10.03
C LYS A 37 2.68 6.85 10.44
N GLU A 38 3.43 7.92 10.19
CA GLU A 38 3.13 9.31 10.52
C GLU A 38 1.90 9.82 9.77
N LEU A 39 1.54 9.20 8.65
CA LEU A 39 0.31 9.51 7.90
C LEU A 39 -0.95 9.07 8.66
N GLY A 40 -0.81 8.26 9.72
CA GLY A 40 -1.93 7.87 10.59
C GLY A 40 -3.04 7.11 9.89
N LEU A 41 -2.74 6.49 8.74
CA LEU A 41 -3.75 5.83 7.90
C LEU A 41 -4.35 4.61 8.61
N ALA A 42 -5.65 4.39 8.43
CA ALA A 42 -6.35 3.20 8.92
C ALA A 42 -5.99 1.95 8.08
N HIS A 43 -6.40 0.77 8.55
CA HIS A 43 -6.23 -0.49 7.80
C HIS A 43 -6.88 -0.42 6.42
N ASP A 44 -8.10 0.11 6.34
CA ASP A 44 -8.80 0.28 5.07
C ASP A 44 -8.32 1.55 4.37
N LEU A 45 -7.50 1.38 3.33
CA LEU A 45 -6.86 2.47 2.60
C LEU A 45 -7.71 2.99 1.43
N ILE A 46 -8.54 2.13 0.82
CA ILE A 46 -9.16 2.44 -0.48
C ILE A 46 -10.64 2.78 -0.39
N SER A 47 -11.34 2.35 0.67
CA SER A 47 -12.75 2.69 0.85
C SER A 47 -12.91 4.20 1.01
N VAL A 48 -13.82 4.81 0.27
CA VAL A 48 -14.06 6.27 0.30
C VAL A 48 -15.25 6.66 1.19
N ASP A 49 -15.99 5.67 1.69
CA ASP A 49 -17.23 5.84 2.46
C ASP A 49 -17.01 5.85 3.98
N ARG A 50 -15.78 5.66 4.46
CA ARG A 50 -15.46 5.70 5.90
C ARG A 50 -14.97 7.07 6.33
N ALA A 51 -15.37 7.49 7.52
CA ALA A 51 -14.91 8.75 8.12
C ALA A 51 -13.38 8.81 8.32
N THR A 52 -12.72 7.67 8.45
CA THR A 52 -11.25 7.57 8.62
C THR A 52 -10.49 7.51 7.30
N SER A 53 -11.19 7.50 6.17
CA SER A 53 -10.58 7.37 4.85
C SER A 53 -9.84 8.65 4.46
N ARG A 54 -8.69 8.47 3.81
CA ARG A 54 -7.83 9.57 3.33
C ARG A 54 -7.52 9.42 1.84
N PRO A 55 -8.55 9.46 0.96
CA PRO A 55 -8.35 9.29 -0.47
C PRO A 55 -7.47 10.39 -1.08
N ASP A 56 -7.44 11.58 -0.46
CA ASP A 56 -6.55 12.70 -0.80
C ASP A 56 -5.07 12.34 -0.68
N ILE A 57 -4.71 11.38 0.19
CA ILE A 57 -3.34 10.90 0.38
C ILE A 57 -3.11 9.59 -0.39
N VAL A 58 -4.04 8.64 -0.28
CA VAL A 58 -3.84 7.27 -0.78
C VAL A 58 -3.89 7.20 -2.30
N TYR A 59 -4.89 7.82 -2.94
CA TYR A 59 -5.15 7.63 -4.37
C TYR A 59 -4.05 8.23 -5.26
N PRO A 60 -3.49 9.41 -4.99
CA PRO A 60 -2.37 9.92 -5.77
C PRO A 60 -1.19 8.94 -5.84
N VAL A 61 -0.85 8.31 -4.71
CA VAL A 61 0.23 7.30 -4.64
C VAL A 61 -0.14 6.06 -5.45
N LEU A 62 -1.35 5.52 -5.28
CA LEU A 62 -1.78 4.33 -6.02
C LEU A 62 -1.81 4.56 -7.54
N LEU A 63 -2.28 5.73 -7.97
CA LEU A 63 -2.28 6.12 -9.38
C LEU A 63 -0.86 6.22 -9.93
N GLN A 64 0.07 6.83 -9.18
CA GLN A 64 1.48 6.88 -9.56
C GLN A 64 2.09 5.48 -9.71
N LEU A 65 1.80 4.56 -8.77
CA LEU A 65 2.29 3.17 -8.82
C LEU A 65 1.70 2.37 -10.00
N LEU A 66 0.49 2.73 -10.46
CA LEU A 66 -0.12 2.17 -11.66
C LEU A 66 0.40 2.80 -12.96
N GLY A 67 1.32 3.77 -12.87
CA GLY A 67 1.85 4.48 -14.02
C GLY A 67 0.93 5.56 -14.59
N ALA A 68 -0.08 6.01 -13.85
CA ALA A 68 -0.84 7.18 -14.24
C ALA A 68 0.04 8.43 -14.14
N GLU A 69 0.13 9.20 -15.22
CA GLU A 69 0.78 10.51 -15.20
C GLU A 69 -0.01 11.45 -14.29
N ALA A 70 0.69 12.25 -13.47
CA ALA A 70 0.05 13.28 -12.68
C ALA A 70 -0.61 14.28 -13.65
N ALA A 71 -1.91 14.51 -13.51
CA ALA A 71 -2.59 15.57 -14.23
C ALA A 71 -2.00 16.92 -13.78
N GLU A 72 -1.39 17.64 -14.73
CA GLU A 72 -0.79 18.96 -14.55
C GLU A 72 -1.83 20.04 -14.27
#